data_AF-A0A0P9CSS6-F1
#
_entry.id   AF-A0A0P9CSS6-F1
#
_cell.length_a   1.000
_cell.length_b   1.000
_cell.length_c   1.000
_cell.angle_alpha   90.00
_cell.angle_beta   90.00
_cell.angle_gamma   90.00
#
_symmetry.space_group_name_H-M   'P 1'
#
loop_
_entity.id
_entity.type
_entity.pdbx_description
1 polymer ?
#
loop_
_entity_poly.entity_id
_entity_poly.type
_entity_poly.pdbx_seq_one_letter_code
_entity_poly.pdbx_strand_id
1 'polypeptide(L)'
;MDEEIMNIYPGSDFQLCTIHYMRGLKSKVKERDLEIMDDANKMFKCNNKDEAIGKFNEFKNKWENRYPNIIYNTEIKLGELLRFYDYPSRIRNLLKSTNII
;
A
#
# COMPACT_ATOMS: atom_id res chain seq x y z
N MET A 1 0.17 16.76 -3.84
CA MET A 1 -1.16 16.58 -4.50
C MET A 1 -2.23 16.49 -3.42
N ASP A 2 -2.00 15.62 -2.45
CA ASP A 2 -2.52 15.59 -1.09
C ASP A 2 -2.74 16.97 -0.42
N GLU A 3 -1.76 17.88 -0.38
CA GLU A 3 -1.93 19.21 0.26
C GLU A 3 -3.06 20.07 -0.36
N GLU A 4 -3.19 20.07 -1.69
CA GLU A 4 -4.19 20.89 -2.38
C GLU A 4 -5.61 20.33 -2.20
N ILE A 5 -5.75 19.00 -2.24
CA ILE A 5 -7.01 18.31 -1.96
C ILE A 5 -7.42 18.53 -0.50
N MET A 6 -6.49 18.45 0.45
CA MET A 6 -6.78 18.67 1.86
C MET A 6 -7.14 20.13 2.16
N ASN A 7 -6.58 21.10 1.43
CA ASN A 7 -6.97 22.50 1.55
C ASN A 7 -8.40 22.76 1.08
N ILE A 8 -8.84 22.09 -0.01
CA ILE A 8 -10.20 22.25 -0.54
C ILE A 8 -11.22 21.43 0.28
N TYR A 9 -10.82 20.25 0.76
CA TYR A 9 -11.67 19.30 1.49
C TYR A 9 -11.03 18.86 2.83
N PRO A 10 -10.97 19.75 3.83
CA PRO A 10 -10.25 19.50 5.09
C PRO A 10 -10.88 18.41 5.96
N GLY A 11 -12.16 18.08 5.74
CA GLY A 11 -12.85 17.00 6.46
C GLY A 11 -12.74 15.62 5.79
N SER A 12 -12.06 15.52 4.65
CA SER A 12 -11.95 14.27 3.89
C SER A 12 -10.68 13.50 4.22
N ASP A 13 -10.83 12.19 4.34
CA ASP A 13 -9.69 11.28 4.41
C ASP A 13 -9.04 11.09 3.03
N PHE A 14 -7.70 10.99 3.04
CA PHE A 14 -6.92 10.67 1.85
C PHE A 14 -6.29 9.28 1.95
N GLN A 15 -6.66 8.38 1.03
CA GLN A 15 -6.13 7.03 0.96
C GLN A 15 -5.50 6.78 -0.42
N LEU A 16 -4.31 6.20 -0.45
CA LEU A 16 -3.75 5.67 -1.69
C LEU A 16 -4.37 4.31 -2.02
N CYS A 17 -4.75 4.14 -3.29
CA CYS A 17 -5.35 2.91 -3.77
C CYS A 17 -4.31 1.78 -3.85
N THR A 18 -4.54 0.71 -3.09
CA THR A 18 -3.66 -0.47 -3.04
C THR A 18 -3.61 -1.19 -4.39
N ILE A 19 -4.69 -1.19 -5.17
CA ILE A 19 -4.72 -1.79 -6.52
C ILE A 19 -3.78 -1.04 -7.47
N HIS A 20 -3.84 0.29 -7.48
CA HIS A 20 -2.93 1.09 -8.30
C HIS A 20 -1.48 0.96 -7.85
N TYR A 21 -1.24 0.91 -6.53
CA TYR A 21 0.08 0.61 -6.00
C TYR A 21 0.60 -0.75 -6.51
N MET A 22 -0.22 -1.81 -6.44
CA MET A 22 0.16 -3.15 -6.90
C MET A 22 0.43 -3.22 -8.42
N ARG A 23 -0.42 -2.57 -9.23
CA ARG A 23 -0.21 -2.45 -10.69
C ARG A 23 1.10 -1.72 -10.99
N GLY A 24 1.38 -0.61 -10.30
CA GLY A 24 2.61 0.17 -10.45
C GLY A 24 3.86 -0.53 -9.91
N LEU A 25 3.72 -1.38 -8.89
CA LEU A 25 4.79 -2.23 -8.39
C LEU A 25 5.18 -3.26 -9.46
N LYS A 26 4.20 -3.97 -10.02
CA LYS A 26 4.42 -4.97 -11.09
C LYS A 26 5.18 -4.40 -12.28
N SER A 27 4.88 -3.16 -12.71
CA SER A 27 5.54 -2.54 -13.86
C SER A 27 6.99 -2.13 -13.59
N LYS A 28 7.43 -2.08 -12.33
CA LYS A 28 8.77 -1.62 -11.92
C LYS A 28 9.72 -2.76 -11.53
N VAL A 29 9.23 -3.99 -11.51
CA VAL A 29 9.99 -5.16 -11.03
C VAL A 29 10.28 -6.12 -12.18
N LYS A 30 11.40 -6.83 -12.10
CA LYS A 30 11.78 -7.83 -13.10
C LYS A 30 10.89 -9.07 -12.96
N GLU A 31 10.64 -9.78 -14.05
CA GLU A 31 9.79 -10.98 -14.07
C GLU A 31 10.27 -12.06 -13.08
N ARG A 32 11.59 -12.25 -12.97
CA ARG A 32 12.19 -13.21 -12.03
C ARG A 32 11.96 -12.87 -10.55
N ASP A 33 11.63 -11.62 -10.24
CA ASP A 33 11.46 -11.10 -8.87
C ASP A 33 9.98 -10.83 -8.56
N LEU A 34 9.03 -11.39 -9.35
CA LEU A 34 7.59 -11.17 -9.17
C LEU A 34 7.05 -11.59 -7.79
N GLU A 35 7.79 -12.42 -7.04
CA GLU A 35 7.48 -12.74 -5.64
C GLU A 35 7.34 -11.50 -4.74
N ILE A 36 7.96 -10.37 -5.11
CA ILE A 36 7.78 -9.08 -4.42
C ILE A 36 6.32 -8.64 -4.36
N MET A 37 5.50 -9.02 -5.35
CA MET A 37 4.08 -8.71 -5.36
C MET A 37 3.35 -9.45 -4.25
N ASP A 38 3.64 -10.73 -4.04
CA ASP A 38 3.01 -11.51 -2.99
C ASP A 38 3.40 -11.00 -1.61
N ASP A 39 4.66 -10.63 -1.43
CA ASP A 39 5.14 -10.03 -0.18
C ASP A 39 4.49 -8.67 0.08
N ALA A 40 4.34 -7.83 -0.94
CA ALA A 40 3.63 -6.57 -0.80
C ALA A 40 2.14 -6.76 -0.48
N ASN A 41 1.50 -7.77 -1.08
CA ASN A 41 0.09 -8.07 -0.86
C ASN A 41 -0.19 -8.54 0.58
N LYS A 42 0.78 -9.17 1.25
CA LYS A 42 0.66 -9.56 2.67
C LYS A 42 0.37 -8.35 3.56
N MET A 43 0.99 -7.20 3.28
CA MET A 43 0.73 -5.95 4.02
C MET A 43 -0.75 -5.54 3.98
N PHE A 44 -1.44 -5.82 2.87
CA PHE A 44 -2.84 -5.43 2.69
C PHE A 44 -3.84 -6.50 3.15
N LYS A 45 -3.38 -7.69 3.55
CA LYS A 45 -4.23 -8.82 3.98
C LYS A 45 -4.24 -9.04 5.49
N CYS A 46 -3.50 -8.24 6.25
CA CYS A 46 -3.48 -8.28 7.71
C CYS A 46 -4.84 -7.90 8.34
N ASN A 47 -5.01 -8.22 9.62
CA ASN A 47 -6.24 -7.93 10.39
C ASN A 47 -6.31 -6.48 10.86
N ASN A 48 -5.15 -5.89 11.16
CA ASN A 48 -5.02 -4.53 11.67
C ASN A 48 -3.76 -3.84 11.09
N LYS A 49 -3.66 -2.53 11.37
CA LYS A 49 -2.60 -1.65 10.86
C LYS A 49 -1.22 -2.02 11.41
N ASP A 50 -1.14 -2.42 12.68
CA ASP A 50 0.13 -2.79 13.33
C ASP A 50 0.75 -4.04 12.70
N GLU A 51 -0.08 -5.06 12.43
CA GLU A 51 0.33 -6.26 11.73
C GLU A 51 0.79 -5.93 10.29
N ALA A 52 0.11 -5.02 9.61
CA ALA A 52 0.51 -4.54 8.28
C ALA A 52 1.86 -3.81 8.29
N ILE A 53 2.14 -3.01 9.32
CA ILE A 53 3.45 -2.36 9.51
C ILE A 53 4.53 -3.42 9.77
N GLY A 54 4.24 -4.45 10.57
CA GLY A 54 5.13 -5.60 10.74
C GLY A 54 5.47 -6.28 9.41
N LYS A 55 4.46 -6.51 8.56
CA LYS A 55 4.67 -7.06 7.21
C LYS A 55 5.43 -6.11 6.28
N PHE A 56 5.26 -4.81 6.42
CA PHE A 56 6.08 -3.84 5.70
C PHE A 56 7.56 -3.93 6.09
N ASN A 57 7.88 -4.13 7.37
CA ASN A 57 9.27 -4.30 7.81
C ASN A 57 9.89 -5.59 7.23
N GLU A 58 9.14 -6.71 7.22
CA GLU A 58 9.58 -7.94 6.54
C GLU A 58 9.82 -7.70 5.04
N PHE A 59 8.90 -6.99 4.38
CA PHE A 59 8.99 -6.63 2.97
C PHE A 59 10.22 -5.75 2.68
N LYS A 60 10.45 -4.70 3.48
CA LYS A 60 11.61 -3.80 3.40
C LYS A 60 12.90 -4.60 3.54
N ASN A 61 13.05 -5.38 4.60
CA ASN A 61 14.26 -6.18 4.85
C ASN A 61 14.61 -7.13 3.68
N LYS A 62 13.60 -7.72 3.03
CA LYS A 62 13.82 -8.65 1.91
C LYS A 62 14.20 -7.93 0.61
N TRP A 63 13.64 -6.74 0.36
CA TRP A 63 13.66 -6.13 -0.98
C TRP A 63 14.46 -4.83 -1.10
N GLU A 64 14.83 -4.19 0.01
CA GLU A 64 15.53 -2.90 0.03
C GLU A 64 16.85 -2.92 -0.76
N ASN A 65 17.63 -4.00 -0.65
CA ASN A 65 18.89 -4.14 -1.39
C ASN A 65 18.69 -4.22 -2.90
N ARG A 66 17.59 -4.82 -3.38
CA ARG A 66 17.33 -4.99 -4.82
C ARG A 66 16.54 -3.83 -5.42
N TYR A 67 15.61 -3.26 -4.65
CA TYR A 67 14.68 -2.23 -5.09
C TYR A 67 14.59 -1.08 -4.07
N PRO A 68 15.71 -0.38 -3.78
CA PRO A 68 15.75 0.64 -2.71
C PRO A 68 14.75 1.77 -2.97
N ASN A 69 14.63 2.20 -4.23
CA ASN A 69 13.66 3.24 -4.61
C ASN A 69 12.21 2.80 -4.44
N ILE A 70 11.89 1.51 -4.64
CA ILE A 70 10.53 1.01 -4.42
C ILE A 70 10.23 1.07 -2.92
N ILE A 71 11.12 0.52 -2.10
CA ILE A 71 10.98 0.50 -0.65
C ILE A 71 10.85 1.91 -0.08
N TYR A 72 11.75 2.82 -0.44
CA TYR A 72 11.72 4.21 0.01
C TYR A 72 10.38 4.90 -0.34
N ASN A 73 9.92 4.75 -1.59
CA ASN A 73 8.64 5.33 -2.02
C ASN A 73 7.44 4.70 -1.29
N THR A 74 7.49 3.40 -1.01
CA THR A 74 6.46 2.72 -0.24
C THR A 74 6.47 3.18 1.21
N GLU A 75 7.63 3.39 1.82
CA GLU A 75 7.79 3.85 3.20
C GLU A 75 7.17 5.23 3.42
N ILE A 76 7.49 6.19 2.54
CA ILE A 76 6.90 7.55 2.60
C ILE A 76 5.37 7.50 2.50
N LYS A 77 4.85 6.61 1.66
CA LYS A 77 3.43 6.49 1.35
C LYS A 77 2.69 5.51 2.25
N LEU A 78 3.39 4.88 3.20
CA LEU A 78 2.86 3.75 3.96
C LEU A 78 1.61 4.14 4.75
N GLY A 79 1.61 5.31 5.37
CA GLY A 79 0.47 5.82 6.13
C GLY A 79 -0.79 5.95 5.27
N GLU A 80 -0.66 6.45 4.05
CA GLU A 80 -1.78 6.63 3.11
C GLU A 80 -2.23 5.31 2.49
N LEU A 81 -1.30 4.39 2.22
CA LEU A 81 -1.59 3.04 1.73
C LEU A 81 -2.32 2.19 2.77
N LEU A 82 -2.03 2.40 4.06
CA LEU A 82 -2.62 1.66 5.17
C LEU A 82 -3.82 2.37 5.80
N ARG A 83 -4.20 3.58 5.35
CA ARG A 83 -5.34 4.33 5.93
C ARG A 83 -6.65 3.55 5.90
N PHE A 84 -6.83 2.65 4.93
CA PHE A 84 -8.05 1.82 4.90
C PHE A 84 -8.23 0.94 6.14
N TYR A 85 -7.17 0.66 6.90
CA TYR A 85 -7.27 -0.04 8.19
C TYR A 85 -8.01 0.74 9.25
N ASP A 86 -8.13 2.06 9.11
CA ASP A 86 -8.84 2.91 10.06
C ASP A 86 -10.38 2.77 9.88
N TYR A 87 -10.84 2.16 8.79
CA TYR A 87 -12.26 1.88 8.54
C TYR A 87 -12.73 0.51 9.07
N PRO A 88 -14.03 0.30 9.32
CA PRO A 88 -14.59 -1.01 9.66
C PRO A 88 -14.33 -2.07 8.58
N SER A 89 -14.10 -3.32 9.00
CA SER A 89 -13.77 -4.46 8.12
C SER A 89 -14.73 -4.65 6.93
N ARG A 90 -16.03 -4.40 7.15
CA ARG A 90 -17.07 -4.47 6.11
C ARG A 90 -16.77 -3.55 4.92
N ILE A 91 -16.20 -2.37 5.18
CA ILE A 91 -15.85 -1.38 4.15
C ILE A 91 -14.47 -1.69 3.56
N ARG A 92 -13.52 -2.22 4.36
CA ARG A 92 -12.17 -2.59 3.90
C ARG A 92 -12.21 -3.56 2.71
N ASN A 93 -13.11 -4.53 2.72
CA ASN A 93 -13.21 -5.51 1.63
C ASN A 93 -13.70 -4.88 0.32
N LEU A 94 -14.61 -3.90 0.40
CA LEU A 94 -15.07 -3.14 -0.76
C LEU A 94 -13.92 -2.33 -1.38
N LEU A 95 -13.11 -1.66 -0.53
CA LEU A 95 -11.99 -0.82 -0.95
C LEU A 95 -10.84 -1.60 -1.60
N LYS A 96 -10.74 -2.91 -1.33
CA LYS A 96 -9.73 -3.82 -1.92
C LYS A 96 -10.22 -4.54 -3.18
N SER A 97 -11.47 -4.32 -3.59
CA SER A 97 -12.04 -4.98 -4.75
C SER A 97 -11.49 -4.40 -6.05
N THR A 98 -11.00 -5.27 -6.94
CA THR A 98 -10.60 -4.91 -8.30
C THR A 98 -11.79 -4.71 -9.25
N ASN A 99 -13.02 -4.98 -8.81
CA ASN A 99 -14.21 -4.83 -9.67
C ASN A 99 -14.66 -3.37 -9.84
N ILE A 100 -14.11 -2.46 -9.02
CA ILE A 100 -14.52 -1.05 -8.97
C ILE A 100 -13.43 -0.14 -9.60
N ILE A 101 -12.26 -0.70 -9.99
CA ILE A 101 -11.03 0.02 -10.38
C ILE A 101 -10.22 -0.73 -11.45
#